data_AF-A0A7H0H1Y2-F1
#
_entry.id   AF-A0A7H0H1Y2-F1
#
_cell.length_a   1.000
_cell.length_b   1.000
_cell.length_c   1.000
_cell.angle_alpha   90.00
_cell.angle_beta   90.00
_cell.angle_gamma   90.00
#
_symmetry.space_group_name_H-M   'P 1'
#
loop_
_entity.id
_entity.type
_entity.pdbx_description
1 polymer ?
#
loop_
_entity_poly.entity_id
_entity_poly.type
_entity_poly.pdbx_seq_one_letter_code
_entity_poly.pdbx_strand_id
1 'polypeptide(L)'
;MNIQEGFKIDEPGIFIPWGIDEHMLTQKLNGHGYNHVTTGYYTISCKSLNGLNCMLGFHFEPRKDGFLNELEFFRTDYSDPGKSFTEFQSYFEAEFGKPTLEANGNEGFKNYAWNLDTVQIVHYVFDRFGPEEHMRIKKINKSESTTTAKSKRADSIKRNDNIVTNLWSRLIGK
;
A
#
# COMPACT_ATOMS: atom_id res chain seq x y z
N MET A 1 5.49 -14.24 4.40
CA MET A 1 4.55 -13.72 5.42
C MET A 1 3.10 -14.04 5.05
N ASN A 2 2.14 -14.16 5.99
CA ASN A 2 0.71 -14.21 5.64
C ASN A 2 0.08 -12.81 5.75
N ILE A 3 0.07 -12.08 4.64
CA ILE A 3 -0.45 -10.71 4.61
C ILE A 3 -1.96 -10.62 4.87
N GLN A 4 -2.71 -11.73 4.75
CA GLN A 4 -4.15 -11.71 5.02
C GLN A 4 -4.46 -11.52 6.52
N GLU A 5 -3.54 -11.92 7.40
CA GLU A 5 -3.66 -11.84 8.86
C GLU A 5 -3.10 -10.54 9.43
N GLY A 6 -2.06 -10.00 8.81
CA GLY A 6 -1.38 -8.80 9.29
C GLY A 6 -0.03 -8.61 8.61
N PHE A 7 0.80 -7.75 9.19
CA PHE A 7 2.12 -7.42 8.68
C PHE A 7 3.22 -7.70 9.70
N LYS A 8 4.32 -8.28 9.25
CA LYS A 8 5.51 -8.53 10.07
C LYS A 8 6.57 -7.49 9.75
N ILE A 9 7.04 -6.81 10.79
CA ILE A 9 8.22 -5.93 10.75
C ILE A 9 9.43 -6.78 11.15
N ASP A 10 10.51 -6.76 10.36
CA ASP A 10 11.68 -7.61 10.61
C ASP A 10 12.52 -7.11 11.76
N GLU A 11 12.77 -5.81 11.80
CA GLU A 11 13.39 -5.11 12.94
C GLU A 11 12.45 -3.97 13.31
N PRO A 12 11.79 -4.01 14.48
CA PRO A 12 12.17 -4.76 15.70
C PRO A 12 11.63 -6.21 15.84
N GLY A 13 11.08 -6.84 14.81
CA GLY A 13 10.62 -8.24 14.89
C GLY A 13 9.20 -8.40 15.44
N ILE A 14 8.30 -7.49 15.05
CA ILE A 14 6.93 -7.42 15.58
C ILE A 14 5.92 -7.80 14.50
N PHE A 15 4.92 -8.58 14.90
CA PHE A 15 3.74 -8.83 14.07
C PHE A 15 2.57 -7.93 14.48
N ILE A 16 2.03 -7.23 13.49
CA ILE A 16 0.91 -6.28 13.58
C ILE A 16 -0.31 -6.91 12.87
N PRO A 17 -1.30 -7.45 13.61
CA PRO A 17 -2.51 -7.97 13.00
C PRO A 17 -3.33 -6.85 12.36
N TRP A 18 -4.07 -7.18 11.30
CA TRP A 18 -5.14 -6.30 10.83
C TRP A 18 -6.23 -6.18 11.89
N GLY A 19 -6.95 -5.05 11.89
CA GLY A 19 -8.11 -4.88 12.77
C GLY A 19 -7.77 -4.59 14.23
N ILE A 20 -6.50 -4.36 14.58
CA ILE A 20 -6.14 -3.85 15.91
C ILE A 20 -6.53 -2.38 16.03
N ASP A 21 -6.81 -1.93 17.26
CA ASP A 21 -7.00 -0.51 17.57
C ASP A 21 -5.67 0.20 17.92
N GLU A 22 -5.73 1.52 18.10
CA GLU A 22 -4.57 2.35 18.42
C GLU A 22 -3.90 1.92 19.75
N HIS A 23 -4.70 1.50 20.73
CA HIS A 23 -4.18 1.07 22.03
C HIS A 23 -3.35 -0.21 21.89
N MET A 24 -3.85 -1.20 21.16
CA MET A 24 -3.13 -2.43 20.87
C MET A 24 -1.88 -2.18 20.04
N LEU A 25 -1.92 -1.26 19.06
CA LEU A 25 -0.73 -0.89 18.29
C LEU A 25 0.35 -0.28 19.19
N THR A 26 -0.01 0.70 20.01
CA THR A 26 0.94 1.38 20.90
C THR A 26 1.55 0.44 21.93
N GLN A 27 0.78 -0.52 22.46
CA GLN A 27 1.31 -1.59 23.31
C GLN A 27 2.35 -2.44 22.57
N LYS A 28 2.08 -2.83 21.32
CA LYS A 28 3.00 -3.63 20.50
C LYS A 28 4.28 -2.87 20.18
N LEU A 29 4.18 -1.58 19.86
CA LEU A 29 5.33 -0.74 19.49
C LEU A 29 6.05 -0.13 20.69
N ASN A 30 5.59 -0.38 21.92
CA ASN A 30 6.17 0.22 23.12
C ASN A 30 7.67 -0.11 23.24
N GLY A 31 8.49 0.93 23.45
CA GLY A 31 9.95 0.80 23.50
C GLY A 31 10.66 0.76 22.14
N HIS A 32 9.95 0.88 21.02
CA HIS A 32 10.53 0.80 19.67
C HIS A 32 10.54 2.12 18.89
N GLY A 33 10.37 3.27 19.56
CA GLY A 33 10.56 4.59 18.94
C GLY A 33 9.54 4.94 17.86
N TYR A 34 8.27 4.58 18.06
CA TYR A 34 7.18 5.01 17.18
C TYR A 34 6.76 6.47 17.47
N ASN A 35 6.22 7.14 16.46
CA ASN A 35 5.68 8.50 16.56
C ASN A 35 4.16 8.49 16.35
N HIS A 36 3.44 9.23 17.19
CA HIS A 36 2.05 9.60 16.92
C HIS A 36 2.04 10.88 16.10
N VAL A 37 1.58 10.81 14.84
CA VAL A 37 1.58 11.96 13.93
C VAL A 37 0.30 12.76 14.08
N THR A 38 -0.84 12.08 14.05
CA THR A 38 -2.17 12.64 14.30
C THR A 38 -3.13 11.51 14.65
N THR A 39 -4.34 11.84 15.11
CA THR A 39 -5.38 10.85 15.43
C THR A 39 -5.59 9.88 14.27
N GLY A 40 -5.46 8.58 14.56
CA GLY A 40 -5.55 7.51 13.57
C GLY A 40 -4.33 7.35 12.66
N TYR A 41 -3.18 7.97 12.99
CA TYR A 41 -1.95 7.84 12.21
C TYR A 41 -0.68 7.81 13.07
N TYR A 42 0.04 6.69 13.00
CA TYR A 42 1.31 6.46 13.68
C TYR A 42 2.39 6.08 12.67
N THR A 43 3.65 6.32 13.00
CA THR A 43 4.78 5.94 12.15
C THR A 43 5.91 5.31 12.96
N ILE A 44 6.70 4.46 12.34
CA ILE A 44 7.93 3.88 12.92
C ILE A 44 9.01 3.76 11.84
N SER A 45 10.26 4.01 12.20
CA SER A 45 11.41 3.64 11.36
C SER A 45 11.75 2.18 11.59
N CYS A 46 11.88 1.39 10.53
CA CYS A 46 12.04 -0.06 10.67
C CYS A 46 12.79 -0.69 9.50
N LYS A 47 13.11 -1.99 9.67
CA LYS A 47 13.37 -2.88 8.54
C LYS A 47 12.19 -3.80 8.32
N SER A 48 11.78 -3.96 7.07
CA SER A 48 10.67 -4.82 6.65
C SER A 48 11.03 -5.60 5.37
N LEU A 49 10.19 -6.55 4.96
CA LEU A 49 10.31 -7.27 3.68
C LEU A 49 11.69 -7.91 3.43
N ASN A 50 12.30 -8.47 4.47
CA ASN A 50 13.62 -9.08 4.47
C ASN A 50 14.77 -8.09 4.23
N GLY A 51 14.67 -6.86 4.75
CA GLY A 51 15.81 -5.94 4.86
C GLY A 51 15.61 -4.52 4.30
N LEU A 52 14.42 -4.21 3.79
CA LEU A 52 14.06 -2.87 3.33
C LEU A 52 14.02 -1.90 4.51
N ASN A 53 14.91 -0.90 4.50
CA ASN A 53 14.86 0.21 5.44
C ASN A 53 13.82 1.22 4.97
N CYS A 54 12.80 1.49 5.80
CA CYS A 54 11.76 2.46 5.48
C CYS A 54 11.11 3.04 6.75
N MET A 55 10.32 4.08 6.55
CA MET A 55 9.27 4.45 7.50
C MET A 55 8.02 3.64 7.17
N LEU A 56 7.37 3.10 8.21
CA LEU A 56 6.08 2.43 8.13
C LEU A 56 5.04 3.26 8.87
N GLY A 57 4.03 3.70 8.14
CA GLY A 57 2.84 4.37 8.63
C GLY A 57 1.69 3.41 8.87
N PHE A 58 0.96 3.61 9.97
CA PHE A 58 -0.22 2.83 10.37
C PHE A 58 -1.45 3.75 10.33
N HIS A 59 -2.38 3.49 9.41
CA HIS A 59 -3.60 4.27 9.24
C HIS A 59 -4.81 3.51 9.79
N PHE A 60 -5.61 4.21 10.60
CA PHE A 60 -6.82 3.69 11.24
C PHE A 60 -8.07 4.32 10.63
N GLU A 61 -9.09 3.50 10.40
CA GLU A 61 -10.39 3.95 9.89
C GLU A 61 -11.54 3.39 10.75
N PRO A 62 -12.49 4.24 11.19
CA PRO A 62 -12.40 5.70 11.20
C PRO A 62 -11.18 6.21 11.97
N ARG A 63 -10.72 7.43 11.67
CA ARG A 63 -9.50 7.97 12.33
C ARG A 63 -9.57 7.98 13.85
N LYS A 64 -10.75 8.11 14.42
CA LYS A 64 -10.98 8.06 15.87
C LYS A 64 -11.71 6.77 16.21
N ASP A 65 -11.21 6.04 17.19
CA ASP A 65 -11.79 4.79 17.69
C ASP A 65 -11.97 3.72 16.59
N GLY A 66 -11.14 3.79 15.54
CA GLY A 66 -11.16 2.84 14.43
C GLY A 66 -10.08 1.79 14.52
N PHE A 67 -9.94 1.04 13.42
CA PHE A 67 -9.07 -0.11 13.35
C PHE A 67 -8.06 0.03 12.21
N LEU A 68 -6.89 -0.57 12.41
CA LEU A 68 -5.83 -0.60 11.41
C LEU A 68 -6.33 -1.25 10.12
N ASN A 69 -6.33 -0.49 9.04
CA ASN A 69 -6.76 -0.95 7.73
C ASN A 69 -5.75 -0.68 6.61
N GLU A 70 -4.77 0.18 6.83
CA GLU A 70 -3.81 0.58 5.80
C GLU A 70 -2.41 0.80 6.39
N LEU A 71 -1.42 0.32 5.66
CA LEU A 71 0.00 0.52 5.91
C LEU A 71 0.58 1.35 4.76
N GLU A 72 1.38 2.33 5.12
CA GLU A 72 2.04 3.23 4.18
C GLU A 72 3.56 3.13 4.33
N PHE A 73 4.26 2.93 3.24
CA PHE A 73 5.71 2.78 3.21
C PHE A 73 6.30 4.01 2.52
N PHE A 74 7.26 4.65 3.17
CA PHE A 74 7.88 5.87 2.64
C PHE A 74 9.30 6.04 3.17
N ARG A 75 10.03 7.00 2.58
CA ARG A 75 11.35 7.44 3.04
C ARG A 75 11.30 8.89 3.49
N THR A 76 12.21 9.22 4.39
CA THR A 76 12.46 10.62 4.78
C THR A 76 13.43 11.31 3.82
N ASP A 77 14.35 10.56 3.21
CA ASP A 77 15.23 11.03 2.13
C ASP A 77 14.64 10.66 0.78
N TYR A 78 14.39 11.70 -0.03
CA TYR A 78 13.82 11.59 -1.37
C TYR A 78 14.71 12.28 -2.42
N SER A 79 16.02 12.30 -2.18
CA SER A 79 17.02 12.87 -3.09
C SER A 79 17.09 12.14 -4.44
N ASP A 80 16.74 10.86 -4.48
CA ASP A 80 16.66 10.05 -5.70
C ASP A 80 15.36 9.23 -5.74
N PRO A 81 14.27 9.81 -6.29
CA PRO A 81 12.97 9.15 -6.44
C PRO A 81 13.06 7.86 -7.27
N GLY A 82 13.89 7.85 -8.31
CA GLY A 82 14.08 6.71 -9.21
C GLY A 82 14.63 5.50 -8.48
N LYS A 83 15.64 5.72 -7.65
CA LYS A 83 16.23 4.69 -6.80
C LYS A 83 15.26 4.22 -5.74
N SER A 84 14.56 5.13 -5.06
CA SER A 84 13.55 4.77 -4.03
C SER A 84 12.48 3.85 -4.62
N PHE A 85 11.88 4.27 -5.74
CA PHE A 85 10.85 3.52 -6.45
C PHE A 85 11.34 2.13 -6.88
N THR A 86 12.51 2.06 -7.50
CA THR A 86 13.07 0.77 -7.94
C THR A 86 13.33 -0.16 -6.76
N GLU A 87 13.86 0.37 -5.66
CA GLU A 87 14.13 -0.41 -4.46
C GLU A 87 12.84 -0.92 -3.83
N PHE A 88 11.86 -0.07 -3.56
CA PHE A 88 10.56 -0.49 -3.05
C PHE A 88 9.91 -1.55 -3.94
N GLN A 89 9.87 -1.34 -5.25
CA GLN A 89 9.31 -2.32 -6.18
C GLN A 89 10.00 -3.67 -6.06
N SER A 90 11.34 -3.71 -6.02
CA SER A 90 12.10 -4.95 -5.95
C SER A 90 11.83 -5.77 -4.68
N TYR A 91 11.73 -5.10 -3.52
CA TYR A 91 11.45 -5.77 -2.24
C TYR A 91 10.01 -6.31 -2.19
N PHE A 92 9.05 -5.55 -2.72
CA PHE A 92 7.67 -6.01 -2.80
C PHE A 92 7.50 -7.16 -3.78
N GLU A 93 8.19 -7.13 -4.93
CA GLU A 93 8.20 -8.26 -5.86
C GLU A 93 8.86 -9.52 -5.27
N ALA A 94 9.90 -9.36 -4.45
CA ALA A 94 10.54 -10.46 -3.76
C ALA A 94 9.62 -11.13 -2.73
N GLU A 95 8.82 -10.37 -1.97
CA GLU A 95 7.92 -10.91 -0.95
C GLU A 95 6.58 -11.41 -1.53
N PHE A 96 5.99 -10.67 -2.49
CA PHE A 96 4.63 -10.90 -2.98
C PHE A 96 4.56 -11.47 -4.40
N GLY A 97 5.70 -11.64 -5.06
CA GLY A 97 5.76 -11.99 -6.48
C GLY A 97 5.44 -10.81 -7.40
N LYS A 98 5.28 -11.09 -8.70
CA LYS A 98 4.98 -10.04 -9.69
C LYS A 98 3.61 -9.39 -9.44
N PRO A 99 3.47 -8.07 -9.73
CA PRO A 99 2.20 -7.39 -9.61
C PRO A 99 1.14 -8.02 -10.53
N THR A 100 -0.10 -8.03 -10.04
CA THR A 100 -1.26 -8.53 -10.80
C THR A 100 -1.69 -7.57 -11.91
N LEU A 101 -1.39 -6.28 -11.74
CA LEU A 101 -1.67 -5.22 -12.70
C LEU A 101 -0.49 -4.28 -12.80
N GLU A 102 -0.23 -3.84 -14.02
CA GLU A 102 0.81 -2.87 -14.36
C GLU A 102 0.26 -1.91 -15.41
N ALA A 103 0.55 -0.62 -15.26
CA ALA A 103 0.25 0.39 -16.26
C ALA A 103 1.33 1.48 -16.27
N ASN A 104 1.39 2.25 -17.35
CA ASN A 104 2.20 3.46 -17.37
C ASN A 104 1.53 4.52 -16.48
N GLY A 105 2.30 5.11 -15.56
CA GLY A 105 1.92 6.33 -14.85
C GLY A 105 2.24 7.57 -15.70
N ASN A 106 1.88 8.75 -15.20
CA ASN A 106 2.07 10.01 -15.93
C ASN A 106 3.40 10.69 -15.58
N GLU A 107 4.02 10.28 -14.48
CA GLU A 107 5.13 10.93 -13.82
C GLU A 107 6.49 10.30 -14.21
N GLY A 108 6.52 9.52 -15.29
CA GLY A 108 7.70 8.76 -15.72
C GLY A 108 7.91 7.45 -14.96
N PHE A 109 6.98 7.10 -14.06
CA PHE A 109 6.96 5.86 -13.30
C PHE A 109 5.82 4.96 -13.76
N LYS A 110 5.93 3.66 -13.50
CA LYS A 110 4.80 2.73 -13.68
C LYS A 110 3.90 2.77 -12.45
N ASN A 111 2.67 2.32 -12.64
CA ASN A 111 1.75 2.03 -11.56
C ASN A 111 1.61 0.51 -11.44
N TYR A 112 1.79 -0.02 -10.24
CA TYR A 112 1.69 -1.44 -9.94
C TYR A 112 0.60 -1.70 -8.91
N ALA A 113 -0.08 -2.84 -9.05
CA ALA A 113 -1.00 -3.32 -8.04
C ALA A 113 -0.96 -4.84 -7.87
N TRP A 114 -1.02 -5.28 -6.62
CA TRP A 114 -1.28 -6.67 -6.23
C TRP A 114 -2.69 -6.73 -5.63
N ASN A 115 -3.59 -7.42 -6.32
CA ASN A 115 -4.93 -7.71 -5.82
C ASN A 115 -4.94 -9.11 -5.21
N LEU A 116 -4.89 -9.17 -3.89
CA LEU A 116 -4.99 -10.39 -3.09
C LEU A 116 -6.41 -10.47 -2.50
N ASP A 117 -6.83 -11.63 -1.97
CA ASP A 117 -8.24 -11.90 -1.58
C ASP A 117 -8.87 -10.76 -0.76
N THR A 118 -8.26 -10.38 0.36
CA THR A 118 -8.74 -9.28 1.22
C THR A 118 -7.71 -8.17 1.40
N VAL A 119 -6.66 -8.15 0.58
CA VAL A 119 -5.57 -7.18 0.68
C VAL A 119 -5.25 -6.65 -0.71
N GLN A 120 -5.05 -5.35 -0.80
CA GLN A 120 -4.55 -4.68 -1.97
C GLN A 120 -3.22 -4.01 -1.67
N ILE A 121 -2.27 -4.15 -2.58
CA ILE A 121 -1.00 -3.43 -2.54
C ILE A 121 -0.94 -2.54 -3.78
N VAL A 122 -0.57 -1.28 -3.61
CA VAL A 122 -0.37 -0.34 -4.73
C VAL A 122 0.97 0.35 -4.62
N HIS A 123 1.58 0.58 -5.77
CA HIS A 123 2.82 1.32 -5.90
C HIS A 123 2.75 2.26 -7.10
N TYR A 124 2.82 3.57 -6.87
CA TYR A 124 2.75 4.56 -7.92
C TYR A 124 3.41 5.87 -7.47
N VAL A 125 3.71 6.73 -8.43
CA VAL A 125 4.09 8.13 -8.16
C VAL A 125 2.93 9.01 -8.60
N PHE A 126 2.62 10.04 -7.81
CA PHE A 126 1.59 11.01 -8.14
C PHE A 126 2.11 12.42 -7.88
N ASP A 127 1.87 13.34 -8.82
CA ASP A 127 2.29 14.73 -8.66
C ASP A 127 1.11 15.63 -8.27
N ARG A 128 1.16 16.20 -7.06
CA ARG A 128 0.24 17.26 -6.60
C ARG A 128 0.96 18.60 -6.39
N PHE A 129 2.10 18.54 -5.72
CA PHE A 129 2.95 19.68 -5.37
C PHE A 129 4.43 19.36 -5.65
N GLY A 130 4.67 18.40 -6.55
CA GLY A 130 5.90 17.64 -6.68
C GLY A 130 5.59 16.13 -6.66
N PRO A 131 6.51 15.28 -7.17
CA PRO A 131 6.32 13.84 -7.24
C PRO A 131 6.29 13.21 -5.84
N GLU A 132 5.18 12.54 -5.53
CA GLU A 132 4.97 11.80 -4.29
C GLU A 132 4.95 10.29 -4.59
N GLU A 133 5.90 9.53 -4.03
CA GLU A 133 5.88 8.07 -4.09
C GLU A 133 4.86 7.52 -3.07
N HIS A 134 3.96 6.67 -3.55
CA HIS A 134 2.97 5.97 -2.74
C HIS A 134 3.18 4.48 -2.84
N MET A 135 3.65 3.86 -1.76
CA MET A 135 3.68 2.41 -1.58
C MET A 135 2.77 2.05 -0.40
N ARG A 136 1.69 1.32 -0.65
CA ARG A 136 0.63 1.09 0.34
C ARG A 136 0.11 -0.33 0.32
N ILE A 137 -0.24 -0.84 1.51
CA ILE A 137 -0.95 -2.11 1.70
C ILE A 137 -2.25 -1.80 2.43
N LYS A 138 -3.39 -2.16 1.84
CA LYS A 138 -4.72 -1.89 2.38
C LYS A 138 -5.53 -3.16 2.53
N LYS A 139 -6.21 -3.30 3.68
CA LYS A 139 -7.26 -4.28 3.88
C LYS A 139 -8.51 -3.83 3.13
N ILE A 140 -9.01 -4.67 2.22
CA ILE A 140 -10.22 -4.40 1.45
C ILE A 140 -11.34 -5.35 1.88
N ASN A 141 -12.58 -4.88 1.90
CA ASN A 141 -13.73 -5.72 2.17
C ASN A 141 -14.09 -6.52 0.92
N LYS A 142 -14.51 -7.78 1.06
CA LYS A 142 -14.84 -8.66 -0.09
C LYS A 142 -15.99 -8.13 -0.96
N SER A 143 -16.81 -7.21 -0.44
CA SER A 143 -17.83 -6.48 -1.20
C SER A 143 -17.25 -5.44 -2.17
N GLU A 144 -16.01 -5.00 -1.96
CA GLU A 144 -15.29 -4.02 -2.78
C GLU A 144 -14.44 -4.70 -3.87
N SER A 145 -14.12 -6.00 -3.72
CA SER A 145 -13.34 -6.76 -4.71
C SER A 145 -14.16 -7.25 -5.91
N THR A 146 -15.49 -7.33 -5.81
CA THR A 146 -16.38 -7.65 -6.93
C THR A 146 -16.85 -6.40 -7.68
N THR A 147 -15.97 -5.80 -8.47
CA THR A 147 -16.40 -5.16 -9.73
C THR A 147 -15.64 -5.77 -10.92
N THR A 148 -15.70 -7.09 -11.07
CA THR A 148 -15.32 -7.74 -12.33
C THR A 148 -16.50 -7.73 -13.29
N ALA A 149 -16.23 -7.26 -14.50
CA ALA A 149 -17.14 -7.04 -15.60
C ALA A 149 -18.10 -8.21 -15.89
N LYS A 150 -19.40 -7.92 -15.91
CA LYS A 150 -20.35 -8.72 -16.70
C LYS A 150 -20.00 -8.53 -18.17
N SER A 151 -19.28 -9.49 -18.73
CA SER A 151 -19.16 -9.73 -20.17
C SER A 151 -20.55 -9.67 -20.82
N LYS A 152 -20.79 -8.62 -21.62
CA LYS A 152 -21.72 -8.68 -22.74
C LYS A 152 -20.90 -8.67 -24.02
N ARG A 153 -20.94 -9.81 -24.69
CA ARG A 153 -20.46 -10.03 -26.05
C ARG A 153 -21.34 -9.20 -27.00
N ALA A 154 -20.74 -8.19 -27.63
CA ALA A 154 -21.16 -7.63 -28.92
C ALA A 154 -20.00 -6.79 -29.47
N ASP A 155 -19.84 -6.87 -30.78
CA ASP A 155 -18.70 -6.44 -31.58
C ASP A 155 -18.24 -4.99 -31.37
N SER A 156 -16.92 -4.80 -31.33
CA SER A 156 -16.16 -3.94 -32.25
C SER A 156 -14.86 -3.47 -31.59
N ILE A 157 -13.82 -3.50 -32.43
CA ILE A 157 -12.44 -3.14 -32.15
C ILE A 157 -12.38 -1.67 -31.70
N LYS A 158 -12.06 -1.43 -30.41
CA LYS A 158 -11.39 -0.24 -29.85
C LYS A 158 -11.00 -0.53 -28.38
N ARG A 159 -9.80 -1.09 -28.19
CA ARG A 159 -9.12 -1.24 -26.88
C ARG A 159 -8.69 0.13 -26.36
N ASN A 160 -8.41 0.38 -25.08
CA ASN A 160 -8.97 -0.09 -23.80
C ASN A 160 -8.40 0.85 -22.71
N ASP A 161 -8.37 2.17 -22.94
CA ASP A 161 -7.66 3.09 -22.04
C ASP A 161 -8.55 3.59 -20.89
N ASN A 162 -9.87 3.66 -21.13
CA ASN A 162 -10.86 4.12 -20.15
C ASN A 162 -11.18 3.13 -19.02
N ILE A 163 -10.93 1.83 -19.22
CA ILE A 163 -11.15 0.83 -18.16
C ILE A 163 -9.97 0.83 -17.19
N VAL A 164 -8.75 0.97 -17.71
CA VAL A 164 -7.53 1.04 -16.92
C VAL A 164 -7.54 2.31 -16.06
N THR A 165 -7.88 3.47 -16.63
CA THR A 165 -7.99 4.74 -15.87
C THR A 165 -9.07 4.71 -14.79
N ASN A 166 -10.25 4.14 -15.04
CA ASN A 166 -11.31 4.02 -14.02
C ASN A 166 -10.98 3.00 -12.92
N LEU A 167 -10.19 1.97 -13.24
CA LEU A 167 -9.67 1.04 -12.26
C LEU A 167 -8.62 1.75 -11.39
N TRP A 168 -7.68 2.47 -12.01
CA TRP A 168 -6.69 3.26 -11.25
C TRP A 168 -7.32 4.33 -10.39
N SER A 169 -8.31 5.09 -10.86
CA SER A 169 -8.98 6.10 -10.04
C SER A 169 -9.64 5.51 -8.80
N ARG A 170 -10.16 4.28 -8.89
CA ARG A 170 -10.70 3.52 -7.75
C ARG A 170 -9.62 2.95 -6.83
N LEU A 171 -8.50 2.51 -7.39
CA LEU A 171 -7.35 1.96 -6.65
C LEU A 171 -6.56 3.06 -5.89
N ILE A 172 -6.52 4.28 -6.43
CA ILE A 172 -5.77 5.42 -5.87
C ILE A 172 -6.67 6.41 -5.10
N GLY A 173 -7.97 6.13 -4.95
CA GLY A 173 -8.89 6.93 -4.14
C GLY A 173 -9.09 8.37 -4.62
N LYS A 174 -9.39 8.56 -5.91
CA LYS A 174 -9.91 9.85 -6.43
C LYS A 174 -11.43 9.93 -6.36
#